data_AF-X1TD34-F1
#
_entry.id   AF-X1TD34-F1
#
_cell.length_a   1.000
_cell.length_b   1.000
_cell.length_c   1.000
_cell.angle_alpha   90.00
_cell.angle_beta   90.00
_cell.angle_gamma   90.00
#
_symmetry.space_group_name_H-M   'P 1'
#
loop_
_entity.id
_entity.type
_entity.pdbx_description
1 polymer ?
#
loop_
_entity_poly.entity_id
_entity_poly.type
_entity_poly.pdbx_seq_one_letter_code
_entity_poly.pdbx_strand_id
1 'polypeptide(L)'
;TNSFAPRIYPFFTDIDEVVWYAVRQTRIVEFTFIFAAIGILARSTFQALGNPVPALTITILRLAGIAIPMAYIYVHLLDWGIYGVWFGIITGNGIGAVISLVWVRRTMKRLVMDKTK
;
A
#
# COMPACT_ATOMS: atom_id res chain seq x y z
N THR A 1 -7.06 -11.26 -16.52
CA THR A 1 -8.45 -10.77 -16.49
C THR A 1 -8.61 -9.29 -16.81
N ASN A 2 -7.55 -8.52 -17.13
CA ASN A 2 -7.70 -7.07 -17.44
C ASN A 2 -7.44 -6.78 -18.91
N SER A 3 -8.53 -6.59 -19.66
CA SER A 3 -8.52 -6.27 -21.09
C SER A 3 -8.29 -4.77 -21.39
N PHE A 4 -8.29 -3.90 -20.36
CA PHE A 4 -8.21 -2.45 -20.54
C PHE A 4 -6.78 -1.90 -20.56
N ALA A 5 -5.89 -2.40 -19.70
CA ALA A 5 -4.49 -1.96 -19.62
C ALA A 5 -3.77 -1.89 -20.99
N PRO A 6 -3.77 -2.95 -21.83
CA PRO A 6 -3.09 -2.91 -23.12
C PRO A 6 -3.72 -1.95 -24.14
N ARG A 7 -4.95 -1.46 -23.90
CA ARG A 7 -5.61 -0.46 -24.75
C ARG A 7 -5.32 0.97 -24.30
N ILE A 8 -5.00 1.18 -23.02
CA ILE A 8 -4.80 2.51 -22.44
C ILE A 8 -3.35 2.98 -22.59
N TYR A 9 -2.38 2.10 -22.33
CA TYR A 9 -0.96 2.50 -22.32
C TYR A 9 -0.38 2.98 -23.65
N PRO A 10 -0.81 2.47 -24.82
CA PRO A 10 -0.36 3.00 -26.12
C PRO A 10 -0.73 4.47 -26.37
N PHE A 11 -1.69 5.06 -25.65
CA PHE A 11 -1.98 6.50 -25.77
C PHE A 11 -0.91 7.39 -25.11
N PHE A 12 -0.07 6.83 -24.24
CA PHE A 12 0.93 7.58 -23.48
C PHE A 12 2.36 7.38 -24.01
N THR A 13 2.60 6.33 -24.78
CA THR A 13 3.92 6.01 -25.32
C THR A 13 3.81 5.08 -26.52
N ASP A 14 4.67 5.30 -27.51
CA ASP A 14 4.79 4.46 -28.71
C ASP A 14 5.84 3.33 -28.53
N ILE A 15 6.48 3.23 -27.36
CA ILE A 15 7.51 2.22 -27.09
C ILE A 15 6.85 0.95 -26.54
N ASP A 16 6.82 -0.11 -27.36
CA ASP A 16 6.18 -1.39 -27.04
C ASP A 16 6.67 -2.00 -25.72
N GLU A 17 7.97 -1.89 -25.43
CA GLU A 17 8.56 -2.41 -24.20
C GLU A 17 7.99 -1.69 -22.96
N VAL A 18 7.84 -0.37 -23.02
CA VAL A 18 7.26 0.43 -21.92
C VAL A 18 5.79 0.08 -21.73
N VAL A 19 5.03 -0.10 -22.81
CA VAL A 19 3.64 -0.57 -22.75
C VAL A 19 3.57 -1.95 -22.07
N TRP A 20 4.44 -2.88 -22.45
CA TRP A 20 4.47 -4.22 -21.86
C TRP A 20 4.75 -4.19 -20.35
N TYR A 21 5.76 -3.43 -19.92
CA TYR A 21 6.03 -3.23 -18.50
C TYR A 21 4.86 -2.58 -17.79
N ALA A 22 4.23 -1.57 -18.40
CA ALA A 22 3.10 -0.85 -17.82
C ALA A 22 1.85 -1.73 -17.64
N VAL A 23 1.57 -2.61 -18.60
CA VAL A 23 0.48 -3.58 -18.49
C VAL A 23 0.76 -4.58 -17.36
N ARG A 24 2.02 -5.03 -17.23
CA ARG A 24 2.40 -6.04 -16.24
C ARG A 24 2.45 -5.48 -14.82
N GLN A 25 3.00 -4.28 -14.62
CA GLN A 25 2.98 -3.62 -13.30
C GLN A 25 1.54 -3.46 -12.79
N THR A 26 0.61 -3.06 -13.65
CA THR A 26 -0.75 -2.74 -13.23
C THR A 26 -1.48 -3.99 -12.75
N ARG A 27 -1.30 -5.10 -13.48
CA ARG A 27 -1.82 -6.41 -13.05
C ARG A 27 -1.28 -6.85 -11.68
N ILE A 28 -0.05 -6.50 -11.35
CA ILE A 28 0.58 -6.84 -10.08
C ILE A 28 0.05 -5.90 -8.96
N VAL A 29 -0.03 -4.60 -9.23
CA VAL A 29 -0.41 -3.57 -8.25
C VAL A 29 -1.91 -3.57 -7.92
N GLU A 30 -2.77 -4.03 -8.84
CA GLU A 30 -4.22 -4.11 -8.62
C GLU A 30 -4.60 -4.89 -7.36
N PHE A 31 -3.90 -5.99 -7.06
CA PHE A 31 -4.12 -6.76 -5.82
C PHE A 31 -3.85 -5.92 -4.57
N THR A 32 -2.98 -4.92 -4.66
CA THR A 32 -2.66 -4.04 -3.55
C THR A 32 -3.79 -3.07 -3.20
N PHE A 33 -4.75 -2.83 -4.09
CA PHE A 33 -5.82 -1.86 -3.85
C PHE A 33 -6.70 -2.23 -2.65
N ILE A 34 -6.90 -3.52 -2.38
CA ILE A 34 -7.65 -3.96 -1.19
C ILE A 34 -6.91 -3.53 0.09
N PHE A 35 -5.60 -3.75 0.15
CA PHE A 35 -4.78 -3.31 1.30
C PHE A 35 -4.71 -1.79 1.41
N ALA A 36 -4.61 -1.10 0.27
CA ALA A 36 -4.61 0.35 0.23
C ALA A 36 -5.94 0.93 0.76
N ALA A 37 -7.08 0.31 0.42
CA ALA A 37 -8.40 0.71 0.93
C ALA A 37 -8.49 0.61 2.46
N ILE A 38 -7.98 -0.48 3.05
CA ILE A 38 -7.90 -0.64 4.51
C ILE A 38 -7.06 0.50 5.13
N GLY A 39 -5.90 0.79 4.54
CA GLY A 39 -5.04 1.88 5.00
C GLY A 39 -5.69 3.25 4.87
N ILE A 40 -6.53 3.49 3.85
CA ILE A 40 -7.32 4.72 3.72
C ILE A 40 -8.34 4.80 4.86
N LEU A 41 -9.13 3.75 5.08
CA LEU A 41 -10.16 3.73 6.11
C LEU A 41 -9.58 3.98 7.51
N ALA A 42 -8.49 3.30 7.86
CA ALA A 42 -7.83 3.50 9.15
C ALA A 42 -7.36 4.94 9.36
N ARG A 43 -6.75 5.56 8.34
CA ARG A 43 -6.33 6.96 8.38
C ARG A 43 -7.52 7.91 8.51
N SER A 44 -8.61 7.65 7.80
CA SER A 44 -9.86 8.42 7.92
C SER A 44 -10.46 8.32 9.32
N THR A 45 -10.43 7.14 9.95
CA THR A 45 -10.89 6.96 11.34
C THR A 45 -10.07 7.78 12.32
N PHE A 46 -8.73 7.72 12.24
CA PHE A 46 -7.87 8.52 13.13
C PHE A 46 -8.03 10.03 12.93
N GLN A 47 -8.17 10.48 11.68
CA GLN A 47 -8.46 11.88 11.37
C GLN A 47 -9.83 12.33 11.92
N ALA A 48 -10.86 11.48 11.81
CA ALA A 48 -12.19 11.77 12.36
C ALA A 48 -12.21 11.84 13.90
N LEU A 49 -11.30 11.13 14.57
CA LEU A 49 -11.11 11.19 16.02
C LEU A 49 -10.32 12.43 16.48
N GLY A 50 -9.93 13.33 15.57
CA GLY A 50 -9.21 14.56 15.88
C GLY A 50 -7.72 14.37 16.13
N ASN A 51 -7.15 13.18 15.89
CA ASN A 51 -5.72 12.92 16.07
C ASN A 51 -5.10 12.28 14.82
N PRO A 52 -4.49 13.08 13.91
CA PRO A 52 -3.89 12.58 12.68
C PRO A 52 -2.51 11.95 12.90
N VAL A 53 -1.88 12.11 14.07
CA VAL A 53 -0.51 11.63 14.31
C VAL A 53 -0.39 10.11 14.12
N PRO A 54 -1.28 9.26 14.68
CA PRO A 54 -1.26 7.82 14.40
C PRO A 54 -1.39 7.47 12.91
N ALA A 55 -2.22 8.21 12.17
CA ALA A 55 -2.39 8.00 10.73
C ALA A 55 -1.09 8.30 9.95
N LEU A 56 -0.38 9.35 10.33
CA LEU A 56 0.91 9.72 9.76
C LEU A 56 1.97 8.67 10.09
N THR A 57 2.06 8.24 11.36
CA THR A 57 3.02 7.21 11.79
C THR A 57 2.83 5.91 11.00
N ILE A 58 1.59 5.43 10.82
CA ILE A 58 1.30 4.24 10.01
C ILE A 58 1.76 4.44 8.57
N THR A 59 1.54 5.63 8.01
CA THR A 59 1.92 5.94 6.62
C THR A 59 3.43 5.93 6.43
N ILE A 60 4.17 6.55 7.35
CA ILE A 60 5.64 6.59 7.34
C ILE A 60 6.21 5.20 7.52
N LEU A 61 5.70 4.43 8.50
CA LEU A 61 6.14 3.06 8.75
C LEU A 61 5.90 2.18 7.52
N ARG A 62 4.74 2.29 6.89
CA ARG A 62 4.40 1.56 5.66
C ARG A 62 5.37 1.87 4.52
N LEU A 63 5.67 3.15 4.29
CA LEU A 63 6.45 3.59 3.14
C LEU A 63 7.95 3.45 3.40
N ALA A 64 8.46 4.16 4.40
CA ALA A 64 9.88 4.22 4.71
C ALA A 64 10.34 3.02 5.54
N GLY A 65 9.53 2.57 6.50
CA GLY A 65 9.93 1.49 7.41
C GLY A 65 9.80 0.08 6.82
N ILE A 66 8.91 -0.13 5.85
CA ILE A 66 8.62 -1.48 5.32
C ILE A 66 8.83 -1.52 3.80
N ALA A 67 8.15 -0.67 3.03
CA ALA A 67 8.19 -0.77 1.57
C ALA A 67 9.61 -0.53 1.01
N ILE A 68 10.35 0.47 1.51
CA ILE A 68 11.71 0.75 1.05
C ILE A 68 12.68 -0.42 1.39
N PRO A 69 12.78 -0.91 2.63
CA PRO A 69 13.64 -2.06 2.95
C PRO A 69 13.26 -3.32 2.17
N MET A 70 11.96 -3.60 2.03
CA MET A 70 11.51 -4.78 1.28
C MET A 70 11.83 -4.65 -0.21
N ALA A 71 11.64 -3.46 -0.79
CA ALA A 71 12.05 -3.20 -2.17
C ALA A 71 13.55 -3.42 -2.33
N TYR A 72 14.39 -2.89 -1.43
CA TYR A 72 15.84 -3.10 -1.48
C TYR A 72 16.19 -4.59 -1.45
N ILE A 73 15.57 -5.37 -0.56
CA ILE A 73 15.76 -6.82 -0.48
C ILE A 73 15.34 -7.49 -1.80
N TYR A 74 14.16 -7.18 -2.33
CA TYR A 74 13.68 -7.84 -3.55
C TYR A 74 14.48 -7.46 -4.79
N VAL A 75 14.96 -6.22 -4.88
CA VAL A 75 15.78 -5.78 -6.01
C VAL A 75 17.17 -6.40 -5.95
N HIS A 76 17.85 -6.34 -4.80
CA HIS A 76 19.27 -6.69 -4.71
C HIS A 76 19.56 -8.11 -4.23
N LEU A 77 18.68 -8.72 -3.43
CA LEU A 77 18.90 -10.07 -2.90
C LEU A 77 18.23 -11.13 -3.76
N LEU A 78 17.07 -10.82 -4.35
CA LEU A 78 16.34 -11.74 -5.21
C LEU A 78 16.55 -11.48 -6.71
N ASP A 79 17.27 -10.42 -7.08
CA ASP A 79 17.51 -9.99 -8.47
C ASP A 79 16.23 -9.79 -9.30
N TRP A 80 15.14 -9.36 -8.65
CA TRP A 80 13.86 -9.13 -9.34
C TRP A 80 13.80 -7.81 -10.12
N GLY A 81 14.86 -6.98 -10.06
CA GLY A 81 14.93 -5.70 -10.74
C GLY A 81 13.72 -4.80 -10.42
N ILE A 82 13.09 -4.21 -11.44
CA ILE A 82 11.93 -3.32 -11.26
C ILE A 82 10.73 -4.00 -10.59
N TYR A 83 10.57 -5.33 -10.74
CA TYR A 83 9.49 -6.06 -10.06
C TYR A 83 9.67 -6.06 -8.55
N GLY A 84 10.91 -6.09 -8.06
CA GLY A 84 11.20 -6.01 -6.63
C GLY A 84 10.67 -4.73 -5.99
N VAL A 85 10.69 -3.61 -6.72
CA VAL A 85 10.12 -2.34 -6.25
C VAL A 85 8.60 -2.45 -6.05
N TRP A 86 7.88 -3.00 -7.04
CA TRP A 86 6.44 -3.18 -6.97
C TRP A 86 6.03 -4.16 -5.86
N PHE A 87 6.75 -5.27 -5.71
CA PHE A 87 6.51 -6.21 -4.62
C PHE A 87 6.81 -5.60 -3.24
N GLY A 88 7.82 -4.73 -3.13
CA GLY A 88 8.10 -3.98 -1.90
C GLY A 88 6.95 -3.04 -1.51
N ILE A 89 6.36 -2.36 -2.50
CA ILE A 89 5.15 -1.54 -2.28
C ILE A 89 3.96 -2.41 -1.85
N ILE A 90 3.79 -3.60 -2.44
CA ILE A 90 2.69 -4.50 -2.09
C ILE A 90 2.84 -5.01 -0.66
N THR A 91 4.02 -5.49 -0.27
CA THR A 91 4.26 -5.98 1.09
C THR A 91 4.19 -4.86 2.11
N GLY A 92 4.69 -3.67 1.77
CA GLY A 92 4.49 -2.45 2.55
C GLY A 92 3.01 -2.18 2.82
N ASN A 93 2.18 -2.11 1.77
CA ASN A 93 0.74 -1.91 1.93
C ASN A 93 0.06 -3.03 2.72
N GLY A 94 0.43 -4.30 2.49
CA GLY A 94 -0.12 -5.44 3.20
C GLY A 94 0.18 -5.38 4.71
N ILE A 95 1.45 -5.26 5.08
CA ILE A 95 1.87 -5.21 6.49
C ILE A 95 1.34 -3.92 7.15
N GLY A 96 1.42 -2.78 6.45
CA GLY A 96 0.86 -1.51 6.92
C GLY A 96 -0.64 -1.59 7.17
N ALA A 97 -1.40 -2.29 6.32
CA ALA A 97 -2.83 -2.52 6.52
C ALA A 97 -3.08 -3.35 7.79
N VAL A 98 -2.33 -4.43 8.01
CA VAL A 98 -2.44 -5.25 9.24
C VAL A 98 -2.16 -4.42 10.49
N ILE A 99 -1.06 -3.65 10.50
CA ILE A 99 -0.71 -2.76 11.62
C ILE A 99 -1.83 -1.75 11.87
N SER A 100 -2.35 -1.14 10.81
CA SER A 100 -3.43 -0.15 10.91
C SER A 100 -4.70 -0.74 11.52
N LEU A 101 -5.10 -1.96 11.12
CA LEU A 101 -6.26 -2.65 11.68
C LEU A 101 -6.10 -2.95 13.18
N VAL A 102 -4.93 -3.44 13.59
CA VAL A 102 -4.65 -3.71 15.01
C VAL A 102 -4.71 -2.42 15.82
N TRP A 103 -4.13 -1.32 15.30
CA TRP A 103 -4.11 -0.06 16.01
C TRP A 103 -5.50 0.56 16.13
N VAL A 104 -6.27 0.62 15.03
CA VAL A 104 -7.65 1.13 15.05
C VAL A 104 -8.49 0.34 16.05
N ARG A 105 -8.40 -1.00 16.06
CA ARG A 105 -9.13 -1.84 17.02
C ARG A 105 -8.77 -1.52 18.47
N ARG A 106 -7.49 -1.32 18.78
CA ARG A 106 -7.04 -0.94 20.13
C ARG A 106 -7.56 0.44 20.54
N THR A 107 -7.47 1.42 19.64
CA THR A 107 -7.95 2.78 19.88
C THR A 107 -9.46 2.80 20.12
N MET A 108 -10.24 2.10 19.29
CA MET A 108 -11.69 2.00 19.47
C MET A 108 -12.07 1.33 20.80
N LYS A 109 -11.40 0.24 21.18
CA LYS A 109 -11.64 -0.40 22.49
C LYS A 109 -11.35 0.56 23.65
N ARG A 110 -10.25 1.31 23.59
CA ARG A 110 -9.90 2.29 24.62
C ARG A 110 -10.95 3.40 24.74
N LEU A 111 -11.43 3.92 23.61
CA LEU A 111 -12.45 4.98 23.57
C LEU A 111 -13.80 4.51 24.15
N VAL A 112 -14.21 3.27 23.88
CA VAL A 112 -15.44 2.70 24.46
C VAL A 112 -15.33 2.55 25.97
N MET A 113 -14.18 2.08 26.47
CA MET A 113 -13.95 1.92 27.92
C MET A 113 -13.92 3.26 28.66
N ASP A 114 -13.42 4.33 28.04
CA ASP A 114 -13.35 5.66 28.65
C ASP A 114 -14.74 6.31 28.79
N LYS A 115 -15.65 6.05 27.84
CA LYS A 115 -17.06 6.51 27.91
C LYS A 115 -17.92 5.77 28.94
N THR A 116 -17.43 4.67 29.51
CA THR A 116 -18.18 3.84 30.47
C THR A 116 -17.78 4.12 31.92
N LYS A 117 -16.80 5.01 32.14
CA LYS A 117 -16.48 5.60 33.46
C LYS A 117 -17.17 6.95 33.60
#